data_AF-A0A317TXS4-F1
#
_entry.id   AF-A0A317TXS4-F1
#
_cell.length_a   1.000
_cell.length_b   1.000
_cell.length_c   1.000
_cell.angle_alpha   90.00
_cell.angle_beta   90.00
_cell.angle_gamma   90.00
#
_symmetry.space_group_name_H-M   'P 1'
#
loop_
_entity.id
_entity.type
_entity.pdbx_description
1 polymer ?
#
loop_
_entity_poly.entity_id
_entity_poly.type
_entity_poly.pdbx_seq_one_letter_code
_entity_poly.pdbx_strand_id
1 'polypeptide(L)'
;MDPQPKEKDKAEIIEFLTKTFHQGGLMNPVSAALATSMERKALPGEDGAREGRIAWGTISDMQLVVNIIPTKEGFKVKEHVGVKKIMISENSWDEYDIAYTTYSYGNEIVKDAASPYIFRDDGTDIIEAQGEISVDLSNAKKPKISIESNAISYGHHRLKEELHSHSVLQWIIDFVQNAFGYNKVEVLEPVSINENPSQSPETPSPESPSQPTF
;
A
#
# COMPACT_ATOMS: atom_id res chain seq x y z
N MET A 1 -34.56 18.57 -3.62
CA MET A 1 -33.37 19.32 -4.08
C MET A 1 -32.27 18.98 -3.11
N ASP A 2 -31.20 18.34 -3.55
CA ASP A 2 -30.04 18.14 -2.69
C ASP A 2 -29.47 19.51 -2.30
N PRO A 3 -29.22 19.76 -1.01
CA PRO A 3 -28.70 21.05 -0.57
C PRO A 3 -27.32 21.27 -1.20
N GLN A 4 -27.24 22.26 -2.10
CA GLN A 4 -25.96 22.71 -2.64
C GLN A 4 -25.10 23.26 -1.50
N PRO A 5 -23.80 22.89 -1.42
CA PRO A 5 -22.91 23.46 -0.41
C PRO A 5 -22.82 24.99 -0.59
N LYS A 6 -22.75 25.72 0.52
CA LYS A 6 -22.65 27.19 0.48
C LYS A 6 -21.33 27.58 -0.19
N GLU A 7 -21.28 28.75 -0.82
CA GLU A 7 -20.12 29.21 -1.60
C GLU A 7 -18.81 29.24 -0.78
N LYS A 8 -18.90 29.56 0.52
CA LYS A 8 -17.77 29.47 1.46
C LYS A 8 -17.29 28.04 1.71
N ASP A 9 -18.21 27.08 1.81
CA ASP A 9 -17.89 25.68 2.00
C ASP A 9 -17.22 25.10 0.74
N LYS A 10 -17.60 25.60 -0.45
CA LYS A 10 -16.96 25.24 -1.72
C LYS A 10 -15.50 25.68 -1.79
N ALA A 11 -15.18 26.89 -1.35
CA ALA A 11 -13.80 27.39 -1.34
C ALA A 11 -12.91 26.56 -0.39
N GLU A 12 -13.41 26.27 0.81
CA GLU A 12 -12.71 25.45 1.81
C GLU A 12 -12.51 24.00 1.31
N ILE A 13 -13.51 23.41 0.63
CA ILE A 13 -13.39 22.09 -0.01
C ILE A 13 -12.35 22.11 -1.13
N ILE A 14 -12.37 23.12 -2.01
CA ILE A 14 -11.41 23.21 -3.12
C ILE A 14 -9.99 23.36 -2.57
N GLU A 15 -9.78 24.15 -1.51
CA GLU A 15 -8.48 24.28 -0.86
C GLU A 15 -8.00 22.94 -0.29
N PHE A 16 -8.88 22.21 0.41
CA PHE A 16 -8.58 20.87 0.92
C PHE A 16 -8.22 19.90 -0.21
N LEU A 17 -9.03 19.82 -1.27
CA LEU A 17 -8.78 18.94 -2.42
C LEU A 17 -7.50 19.34 -3.15
N THR A 18 -7.24 20.64 -3.32
CA THR A 18 -6.00 21.13 -3.93
C THR A 18 -4.80 20.69 -3.11
N LYS A 19 -4.82 20.87 -1.78
CA LYS A 19 -3.71 20.44 -0.92
C LYS A 19 -3.52 18.93 -0.96
N THR A 20 -4.61 18.16 -0.90
CA THR A 20 -4.57 16.70 -0.77
C THR A 20 -4.23 15.98 -2.06
N PHE A 21 -4.64 16.52 -3.22
CA PHE A 21 -4.31 15.98 -4.53
C PHE A 21 -2.96 16.47 -5.05
N HIS A 22 -2.56 17.71 -4.76
CA HIS A 22 -1.28 18.25 -5.25
C HIS A 22 -0.06 17.56 -4.60
N GLN A 23 -0.22 17.02 -3.39
CA GLN A 23 0.82 16.21 -2.73
C GLN A 23 0.73 14.72 -3.07
N GLY A 24 -0.17 14.30 -3.96
CA GLY A 24 -0.40 12.88 -4.28
C GLY A 24 -0.96 12.05 -3.11
N GLY A 25 -1.30 12.71 -1.99
CA GLY A 25 -1.64 12.12 -0.71
C GLY A 25 -2.83 11.17 -0.79
N LEU A 26 -4.03 11.73 -0.94
CA LEU A 26 -5.26 10.92 -0.88
C LEU A 26 -5.53 10.09 -2.14
N MET A 27 -4.82 10.33 -3.25
CA MET A 27 -5.00 9.54 -4.48
C MET A 27 -4.32 8.19 -4.42
N ASN A 28 -3.23 8.11 -3.66
CA ASN A 28 -2.35 6.96 -3.64
C ASN A 28 -2.11 6.47 -2.19
N PRO A 29 -3.17 6.28 -1.36
CA PRO A 29 -3.02 5.92 0.05
C PRO A 29 -2.16 4.67 0.29
N VAL A 30 -2.17 3.70 -0.62
CA VAL A 30 -1.44 2.43 -0.55
C VAL A 30 -0.04 2.56 -1.15
N SER A 31 0.10 3.01 -2.40
CA SER A 31 1.42 3.08 -3.05
C SER A 31 2.34 4.12 -2.39
N ALA A 32 1.79 5.23 -1.91
CA ALA A 32 2.58 6.21 -1.16
C ALA A 32 3.00 5.66 0.23
N ALA A 33 2.08 4.98 0.93
CA ALA A 33 2.40 4.30 2.18
C ALA A 33 3.48 3.22 1.98
N LEU A 34 3.36 2.39 0.93
CA LEU A 34 4.36 1.41 0.53
C LEU A 34 5.72 2.07 0.25
N ALA A 35 5.76 3.18 -0.49
CA ALA A 35 7.01 3.90 -0.75
C ALA A 35 7.67 4.35 0.57
N THR A 36 6.89 4.88 1.52
CA THR A 36 7.43 5.28 2.84
C THR A 36 7.83 4.11 3.74
N SER A 37 7.26 2.92 3.52
CA SER A 37 7.64 1.69 4.25
C SER A 37 9.05 1.20 3.86
N MET A 38 9.55 1.66 2.71
CA MET A 38 10.88 1.33 2.19
C MET A 38 12.00 2.14 2.86
N GLU A 39 11.66 2.91 3.90
CA GLU A 39 12.58 3.75 4.67
C GLU A 39 12.55 3.38 6.15
N ARG A 40 13.71 3.46 6.80
CA ARG A 40 13.83 3.40 8.27
C ARG A 40 14.45 4.66 8.83
N LYS A 41 14.30 4.88 10.13
CA LYS A 41 15.04 5.94 10.83
C LYS A 41 16.54 5.61 10.78
N ALA A 42 17.34 6.62 10.49
CA ALA A 42 18.79 6.52 10.57
C ALA A 42 19.23 6.37 12.03
N LEU A 43 20.22 5.53 12.27
CA LEU A 43 20.91 5.47 13.54
C LEU A 43 21.82 6.70 13.71
N PRO A 44 22.17 7.10 14.95
CA PRO A 44 23.07 8.22 15.16
C PRO A 44 24.43 8.00 14.47
N GLY A 45 24.83 8.92 13.60
CA GLY A 45 26.11 8.85 12.88
C GLY A 45 26.09 7.93 11.65
N GLU A 46 24.91 7.47 11.22
CA GLU A 46 24.78 6.64 10.03
C GLU A 46 24.82 7.48 8.75
N ASP A 47 25.76 7.17 7.87
CA ASP A 47 25.96 7.87 6.60
C ASP A 47 24.84 7.55 5.60
N GLY A 48 24.56 8.50 4.69
CA GLY A 48 23.53 8.35 3.66
C GLY A 48 22.10 8.68 4.11
N ALA A 49 21.91 9.10 5.36
CA ALA A 49 20.62 9.55 5.85
C ALA A 49 20.13 10.83 5.14
N ARG A 50 18.91 10.80 4.60
CA ARG A 50 18.19 11.99 4.12
C ARG A 50 17.07 12.29 5.10
N GLU A 51 17.08 13.50 5.67
CA GLU A 51 16.07 13.93 6.65
C GLU A 51 15.94 12.97 7.87
N GLY A 52 17.05 12.32 8.25
CA GLY A 52 17.08 11.35 9.36
C GLY A 52 16.51 9.98 9.01
N ARG A 53 16.32 9.67 7.72
CA ARG A 53 15.86 8.38 7.21
C ARG A 53 16.85 7.77 6.22
N ILE A 54 16.88 6.44 6.19
CA ILE A 54 17.66 5.65 5.24
C ILE A 54 16.69 4.73 4.49
N ALA A 55 16.71 4.83 3.17
CA ALA A 55 15.98 3.91 2.31
C ALA A 55 16.72 2.57 2.27
N TRP A 56 16.05 1.49 2.62
CA TRP A 56 16.59 0.14 2.48
C TRP A 56 16.28 -0.44 1.09
N GLY A 57 15.31 0.13 0.38
CA GLY A 57 15.00 -0.24 -1.00
C GLY A 57 14.27 0.86 -1.77
N THR A 58 14.17 0.68 -3.08
CA THR A 58 13.42 1.53 -4.01
C THR A 58 12.57 0.66 -4.90
N ILE A 59 11.27 0.97 -4.96
CA ILE A 59 10.36 0.28 -5.88
C ILE A 59 10.70 0.72 -7.31
N SER A 60 11.05 -0.25 -8.16
CA SER A 60 11.54 0.01 -9.53
C SER A 60 10.55 -0.42 -10.63
N ASP A 61 9.59 -1.28 -10.30
CA ASP A 61 8.49 -1.65 -11.17
C ASP A 61 7.21 -1.81 -10.34
N MET A 62 6.23 -0.95 -10.60
CA MET A 62 4.95 -0.88 -9.91
C MET A 62 3.82 -0.69 -10.91
N GLN A 63 2.77 -1.50 -10.75
CA GLN A 63 1.49 -1.36 -11.40
C GLN A 63 0.48 -0.79 -10.42
N LEU A 64 -0.29 0.20 -10.88
CA LEU A 64 -1.18 0.97 -10.04
C LEU A 64 -2.55 1.09 -10.72
N VAL A 65 -3.61 0.77 -9.99
CA VAL A 65 -4.99 1.06 -10.38
C VAL A 65 -5.65 1.87 -9.27
N VAL A 66 -6.01 3.11 -9.58
CA VAL A 66 -6.73 4.02 -8.67
C VAL A 66 -8.13 4.29 -9.21
N ASN A 67 -9.14 4.07 -8.38
CA ASN A 67 -10.52 4.43 -8.65
C ASN A 67 -11.01 5.46 -7.63
N ILE A 68 -11.42 6.62 -8.12
CA ILE A 68 -12.03 7.68 -7.30
C ILE A 68 -13.53 7.66 -7.55
N ILE A 69 -14.31 7.43 -6.50
CA ILE A 69 -15.76 7.25 -6.57
C ILE A 69 -16.43 8.38 -5.80
N PRO A 70 -17.10 9.34 -6.47
CA PRO A 70 -17.87 10.37 -5.78
C PRO A 70 -18.97 9.77 -4.92
N THR A 71 -19.19 10.34 -3.73
CA THR A 71 -20.31 10.03 -2.85
C THR A 71 -21.17 11.26 -2.64
N LYS A 72 -22.28 11.14 -1.90
CA LYS A 72 -23.12 12.31 -1.59
C LYS A 72 -22.39 13.29 -0.66
N GLU A 73 -21.60 12.76 0.26
CA GLU A 73 -20.91 13.53 1.30
C GLU A 73 -19.45 13.83 0.97
N GLY A 74 -18.88 13.23 -0.08
CA GLY A 74 -17.49 13.43 -0.48
C GLY A 74 -17.05 12.45 -1.57
N PHE A 75 -16.06 11.61 -1.30
CA PHE A 75 -15.56 10.62 -2.25
C PHE A 75 -14.86 9.43 -1.57
N LYS A 76 -14.74 8.33 -2.30
CA LYS A 76 -13.91 7.18 -1.93
C LYS A 76 -12.74 7.04 -2.89
N VAL A 77 -11.63 6.53 -2.39
CA VAL A 77 -10.48 6.13 -3.20
C VAL A 77 -10.21 4.66 -2.95
N LYS A 78 -10.27 3.86 -4.02
CA LYS A 78 -9.86 2.46 -4.02
C LYS A 78 -8.59 2.34 -4.82
N GLU A 79 -7.55 1.78 -4.22
CA GLU A 79 -6.26 1.60 -4.86
C GLU A 79 -5.86 0.13 -4.79
N HIS A 80 -5.38 -0.39 -5.92
CA HIS A 80 -4.72 -1.68 -6.02
C HIS A 80 -3.31 -1.48 -6.58
N VAL A 81 -2.33 -2.07 -5.93
CA VAL A 81 -0.90 -1.94 -6.22
C VAL A 81 -0.32 -3.33 -6.43
N GLY A 82 0.38 -3.52 -7.53
CA GLY A 82 1.24 -4.68 -7.79
C GLY A 82 2.68 -4.23 -7.93
N VAL A 83 3.58 -4.69 -7.08
CA VAL A 83 5.02 -4.41 -7.19
C VAL A 83 5.69 -5.63 -7.79
N LYS A 84 6.46 -5.45 -8.87
CA LYS A 84 7.17 -6.56 -9.53
C LYS A 84 8.65 -6.60 -9.19
N LYS A 85 9.23 -5.45 -8.85
CA LYS A 85 10.67 -5.32 -8.68
C LYS A 85 11.05 -4.23 -7.69
N ILE A 86 11.86 -4.59 -6.70
CA ILE A 86 12.47 -3.66 -5.75
C ILE A 86 13.99 -3.73 -5.94
N MET A 87 14.64 -2.57 -6.01
CA MET A 87 16.09 -2.44 -5.88
C MET A 87 16.44 -2.26 -4.41
N ILE A 88 17.33 -3.09 -3.86
CA ILE A 88 17.77 -3.01 -2.47
C ILE A 88 19.00 -2.12 -2.37
N SER A 89 18.97 -1.21 -1.41
CA SER A 89 20.09 -0.32 -1.09
C SER A 89 21.28 -1.12 -0.57
N GLU A 90 22.49 -0.65 -0.86
CA GLU A 90 23.75 -1.28 -0.43
C GLU A 90 23.80 -1.56 1.09
N ASN A 91 23.26 -0.65 1.89
CA ASN A 91 23.20 -0.75 3.35
C ASN A 91 22.31 -1.89 3.87
N SER A 92 21.48 -2.49 3.01
CA SER A 92 20.53 -3.55 3.36
C SER A 92 20.77 -4.84 2.57
N TRP A 93 21.88 -4.97 1.84
CA TRP A 93 22.18 -6.19 1.08
C TRP A 93 22.32 -7.43 1.97
N ASP A 94 22.89 -7.29 3.16
CA ASP A 94 23.02 -8.40 4.11
C ASP A 94 21.66 -8.84 4.68
N GLU A 95 20.74 -7.90 4.96
CA GLU A 95 19.39 -8.17 5.48
C GLU A 95 18.51 -8.90 4.46
N TYR A 96 18.70 -8.60 3.17
CA TYR A 96 17.89 -9.15 2.08
C TYR A 96 18.64 -10.22 1.26
N ASP A 97 19.70 -10.82 1.81
CA ASP A 97 20.49 -11.88 1.17
C ASP A 97 20.88 -11.55 -0.29
N ILE A 98 21.30 -10.32 -0.54
CA ILE A 98 21.79 -9.86 -1.83
C ILE A 98 23.27 -10.19 -1.92
N ALA A 99 23.66 -10.97 -2.93
CA ALA A 99 25.06 -11.30 -3.15
C ALA A 99 25.83 -10.08 -3.71
N TYR A 100 26.94 -9.74 -3.06
CA TYR A 100 27.83 -8.66 -3.49
C TYR A 100 29.30 -9.07 -3.38
N THR A 101 30.15 -8.32 -4.06
CA THR A 101 31.60 -8.38 -3.93
C THR A 101 32.12 -7.10 -3.33
N THR A 102 33.25 -7.18 -2.63
CA THR A 102 33.88 -6.01 -2.01
C THR A 102 35.26 -5.83 -2.62
N TYR A 103 35.57 -4.62 -3.05
CA TYR A 103 36.90 -4.27 -3.55
C TYR A 103 37.32 -2.87 -3.08
N SER A 104 38.63 -2.62 -3.08
CA SER A 104 39.18 -1.32 -2.73
C SER A 104 39.32 -0.46 -3.99
N TYR A 105 38.77 0.76 -3.96
CA TYR A 105 38.96 1.76 -4.99
C TYR A 105 39.52 3.03 -4.35
N GLY A 106 40.82 3.26 -4.54
CA GLY A 106 41.54 4.32 -3.81
C GLY A 106 41.61 4.01 -2.31
N ASN A 107 41.08 4.92 -1.48
CA ASN A 107 41.02 4.78 -0.02
C ASN A 107 39.64 4.31 0.48
N GLU A 108 38.73 3.94 -0.43
CA GLU A 108 37.36 3.54 -0.10
C GLU A 108 37.16 2.04 -0.32
N ILE A 109 36.35 1.44 0.53
CA ILE A 109 35.83 0.08 0.34
C ILE A 109 34.50 0.22 -0.38
N VAL A 110 34.40 -0.37 -1.57
CA VAL A 110 33.18 -0.33 -2.38
C VAL A 110 32.55 -1.72 -2.37
N LYS A 111 31.25 -1.80 -2.12
CA LYS A 111 30.48 -3.02 -2.37
C LYS A 111 29.81 -2.91 -3.75
N ASP A 112 29.83 -4.00 -4.52
CA ASP A 112 29.19 -4.08 -5.83
C ASP A 112 28.38 -5.37 -5.96
N ALA A 113 27.11 -5.24 -6.33
CA ALA A 113 26.18 -6.35 -6.51
C ALA A 113 25.77 -6.44 -7.98
N ALA A 114 25.98 -7.62 -8.58
CA ALA A 114 25.56 -7.86 -9.96
C ALA A 114 24.04 -7.79 -10.14
N SER A 115 23.27 -8.09 -9.09
CA SER A 115 21.81 -8.01 -9.09
C SER A 115 21.29 -7.56 -7.72
N PRO A 116 21.23 -6.23 -7.47
CA PRO A 116 20.69 -5.68 -6.22
C PRO A 116 19.16 -5.65 -6.24
N TYR A 117 18.50 -6.69 -6.77
CA TYR A 117 17.07 -6.69 -7.03
C TYR A 117 16.38 -7.88 -6.37
N ILE A 118 15.19 -7.62 -5.83
CA ILE A 118 14.19 -8.64 -5.51
C ILE A 118 13.13 -8.58 -6.60
N PHE A 119 12.91 -9.71 -7.26
CA PHE A 119 11.86 -9.96 -8.24
C PHE A 119 11.58 -11.47 -8.27
N ARG A 120 10.50 -11.88 -8.92
CA ARG A 120 10.24 -13.30 -9.19
C ARG A 120 10.52 -13.63 -10.64
N ASP A 121 11.07 -14.82 -10.88
CA ASP A 121 11.38 -15.31 -12.23
C ASP A 121 10.13 -15.50 -13.10
N ASP A 122 8.98 -15.75 -12.48
CA ASP A 122 7.67 -15.86 -13.15
C ASP A 122 7.05 -14.50 -13.52
N GLY A 123 7.68 -13.38 -13.12
CA GLY A 123 7.22 -12.03 -13.41
C GLY A 123 5.92 -11.63 -12.71
N THR A 124 5.45 -12.42 -11.73
CA THR A 124 4.31 -12.06 -10.88
C THR A 124 4.73 -11.06 -9.81
N ASP A 125 3.74 -10.48 -9.14
CA ASP A 125 3.98 -9.46 -8.15
C ASP A 125 4.68 -10.04 -6.90
N ILE A 126 5.67 -9.31 -6.40
CA ILE A 126 6.39 -9.59 -5.15
C ILE A 126 5.72 -8.95 -3.94
N ILE A 127 4.92 -7.91 -4.18
CA ILE A 127 3.97 -7.33 -3.21
C ILE A 127 2.68 -7.04 -3.98
N GLU A 128 1.55 -7.52 -3.48
CA GLU A 128 0.24 -7.00 -3.89
C GLU A 128 -0.40 -6.32 -2.69
N ALA A 129 -0.92 -5.12 -2.88
CA ALA A 129 -1.60 -4.41 -1.81
C ALA A 129 -2.84 -3.69 -2.34
N GLN A 130 -3.87 -3.61 -1.50
CA GLN A 130 -5.07 -2.86 -1.80
C GLN A 130 -5.53 -2.07 -0.59
N GLY A 131 -6.25 -0.99 -0.85
CA GLY A 131 -6.80 -0.13 0.19
C GLY A 131 -8.00 0.65 -0.31
N GLU A 132 -8.94 0.88 0.60
CA GLU A 132 -10.08 1.76 0.38
C GLU A 132 -10.12 2.80 1.49
N ILE A 133 -10.12 4.07 1.10
CA ILE A 133 -10.36 5.19 1.99
C ILE A 133 -11.63 5.92 1.57
N SER A 134 -12.33 6.47 2.56
CA SER A 134 -13.51 7.30 2.40
C SER A 134 -13.24 8.66 3.00
N VAL A 135 -13.58 9.70 2.23
CA VAL A 135 -13.39 11.10 2.60
C VAL A 135 -14.76 11.75 2.65
N ASP A 136 -15.17 12.14 3.86
CA ASP A 136 -16.40 12.86 4.13
C ASP A 136 -16.09 14.36 4.26
N LEU A 137 -16.69 15.14 3.37
CA LEU A 137 -16.55 16.60 3.25
C LEU A 137 -17.80 17.34 3.73
N SER A 138 -18.75 16.65 4.40
CA SER A 138 -19.95 17.27 4.97
C SER A 138 -19.63 18.41 5.94
N ASN A 139 -18.43 18.40 6.53
CA ASN A 139 -17.83 19.52 7.23
C ASN A 139 -16.53 19.96 6.53
N ALA A 140 -16.62 20.97 5.67
CA ALA A 140 -15.48 21.48 4.89
C ALA A 140 -14.26 21.88 5.74
N LYS A 141 -14.47 22.34 6.99
CA LYS A 141 -13.39 22.73 7.91
C LYS A 141 -12.75 21.56 8.65
N LYS A 142 -13.46 20.43 8.73
CA LYS A 142 -13.07 19.23 9.46
C LYS A 142 -13.47 18.00 8.63
N PRO A 143 -12.84 17.82 7.47
CA PRO A 143 -13.08 16.63 6.66
C PRO A 143 -12.70 15.40 7.46
N LYS A 144 -13.51 14.34 7.35
CA LYS A 144 -13.27 13.07 8.03
C LYS A 144 -12.71 12.08 7.01
N ILE A 145 -11.62 11.41 7.40
CA ILE A 145 -10.99 10.36 6.60
C ILE A 145 -11.16 9.05 7.35
N SER A 146 -11.70 8.04 6.67
CA SER A 146 -11.90 6.70 7.20
C SER A 146 -11.24 5.66 6.30
N ILE A 147 -10.54 4.70 6.89
CA ILE A 147 -9.98 3.55 6.18
C ILE A 147 -11.03 2.45 6.25
N GLU A 148 -11.56 2.02 5.10
CA GLU A 148 -12.64 1.03 5.03
C GLU A 148 -12.13 -0.39 4.82
N SER A 149 -11.04 -0.55 4.05
CA SER A 149 -10.39 -1.85 3.88
C SER A 149 -8.92 -1.68 3.55
N ASN A 150 -8.13 -2.69 3.88
CA ASN A 150 -6.79 -2.87 3.35
C ASN A 150 -6.44 -4.35 3.31
N ALA A 151 -5.54 -4.72 2.41
CA ALA A 151 -4.89 -6.02 2.41
C ALA A 151 -3.51 -5.91 1.78
N ILE A 152 -2.60 -6.78 2.20
CA ILE A 152 -1.29 -6.96 1.58
C ILE A 152 -0.94 -8.43 1.50
N SER A 153 -0.35 -8.82 0.39
CA SER A 153 0.25 -10.13 0.18
C SER A 153 1.71 -9.94 -0.21
N TYR A 154 2.56 -10.87 0.23
CA TYR A 154 3.98 -10.88 -0.12
C TYR A 154 4.26 -12.12 -0.94
N GLY A 155 4.59 -11.90 -2.22
CA GLY A 155 5.00 -12.95 -3.15
C GLY A 155 6.43 -13.42 -2.92
N HIS A 156 7.23 -12.73 -2.10
CA HIS A 156 8.63 -13.09 -1.85
C HIS A 156 8.92 -13.22 -0.35
N HIS A 157 9.54 -14.33 0.08
CA HIS A 157 9.77 -14.63 1.50
C HIS A 157 10.60 -13.55 2.22
N ARG A 158 11.69 -13.09 1.60
CA ARG A 158 12.55 -12.00 2.13
C ARG A 158 11.77 -10.72 2.46
N LEU A 159 10.76 -10.39 1.65
CA LEU A 159 9.92 -9.23 1.91
C LEU A 159 8.95 -9.50 3.06
N LYS A 160 8.40 -10.73 3.12
CA LYS A 160 7.50 -11.13 4.20
C LYS A 160 8.20 -11.07 5.56
N GLU A 161 9.45 -11.47 5.66
CA GLU A 161 10.16 -11.50 6.96
C GLU A 161 10.44 -10.08 7.47
N GLU A 162 10.86 -9.18 6.60
CA GLU A 162 11.24 -7.81 6.99
C GLU A 162 10.03 -6.85 7.11
N LEU A 163 9.06 -6.93 6.19
CA LEU A 163 7.95 -5.98 6.12
C LEU A 163 6.73 -6.35 6.97
N HIS A 164 6.54 -7.63 7.29
CA HIS A 164 5.36 -8.09 8.04
C HIS A 164 5.35 -7.64 9.51
N SER A 165 6.43 -7.02 9.98
CA SER A 165 6.48 -6.34 11.28
C SER A 165 5.52 -5.14 11.38
N HIS A 166 5.06 -4.60 10.24
CA HIS A 166 4.12 -3.50 10.17
C HIS A 166 2.88 -3.88 9.35
N SER A 167 1.68 -3.52 9.84
CA SER A 167 0.45 -3.72 9.06
C SER A 167 0.32 -2.62 8.01
N VAL A 168 -0.18 -2.96 6.81
CA VAL A 168 -0.48 -1.93 5.78
C VAL A 168 -1.42 -0.86 6.30
N LEU A 169 -2.34 -1.25 7.19
CA LEU A 169 -3.19 -0.30 7.89
C LEU A 169 -2.38 0.77 8.62
N GLN A 170 -1.34 0.39 9.37
CA GLN A 170 -0.50 1.33 10.09
C GLN A 170 0.26 2.25 9.14
N TRP A 171 0.77 1.73 8.01
CA TRP A 171 1.44 2.58 7.02
C TRP A 171 0.50 3.60 6.38
N ILE A 172 -0.73 3.19 6.04
CA ILE A 172 -1.76 4.11 5.52
C ILE A 172 -2.09 5.16 6.60
N ILE A 173 -2.26 4.75 7.86
CA ILE A 173 -2.54 5.68 8.97
C ILE A 173 -1.40 6.70 9.12
N ASP A 174 -0.16 6.23 9.22
CA ASP A 174 1.02 7.08 9.43
C ASP A 174 1.17 8.06 8.27
N PHE A 175 0.96 7.59 7.04
CA PHE A 175 0.99 8.43 5.86
C PHE A 175 -0.09 9.51 5.88
N VAL A 176 -1.35 9.14 6.15
CA VAL A 176 -2.46 10.10 6.23
C VAL A 176 -2.24 11.09 7.38
N GLN A 177 -1.76 10.64 8.54
CA GLN A 177 -1.43 11.53 9.66
C GLN A 177 -0.29 12.51 9.32
N ASN A 178 0.76 12.03 8.65
CA ASN A 178 1.89 12.88 8.24
C ASN A 178 1.48 13.90 7.15
N ALA A 179 0.63 13.50 6.20
CA ALA A 179 0.17 14.38 5.13
C ALA A 179 -0.84 15.43 5.60
N PHE A 180 -1.71 15.10 6.57
CA PHE A 180 -2.86 15.94 6.95
C PHE A 180 -2.80 16.50 8.38
N GLY A 181 -1.73 16.19 9.13
CA GLY A 181 -1.64 16.44 10.56
C GLY A 181 -2.54 15.48 11.35
N TYR A 182 -2.39 15.44 12.68
CA TYR A 182 -3.13 14.57 13.61
C TYR A 182 -4.67 14.78 13.66
N ASN A 183 -5.26 15.44 12.66
CA ASN A 183 -6.68 15.68 12.55
C ASN A 183 -7.42 14.38 12.19
N LYS A 184 -7.71 13.57 13.22
CA LYS A 184 -8.71 12.50 13.30
C LYS A 184 -8.86 11.62 12.06
N VAL A 185 -7.86 10.76 11.82
CA VAL A 185 -8.07 9.53 11.05
C VAL A 185 -8.90 8.58 11.91
N GLU A 186 -10.10 8.19 11.46
CA GLU A 186 -10.88 7.16 12.12
C GLU A 186 -10.66 5.83 11.40
N VAL A 187 -10.05 4.89 12.13
CA VAL A 187 -9.77 3.55 11.63
C VAL A 187 -11.00 2.69 11.90
N LEU A 188 -11.61 2.16 10.84
CA LEU A 188 -12.56 1.06 10.98
C LEU A 188 -11.73 -0.23 10.93
N GLU A 189 -11.94 -1.13 11.89
CA GLU A 189 -11.22 -2.40 11.91
C GLU A 189 -11.48 -3.18 10.61
N PRO A 190 -10.46 -3.87 10.06
CA PRO A 190 -10.60 -4.59 8.81
C PRO A 190 -11.65 -5.70 8.94
N VAL A 191 -12.54 -5.80 7.95
CA VAL A 191 -13.41 -6.96 7.80
C VAL A 191 -12.50 -8.14 7.45
N SER A 192 -12.35 -9.09 8.38
CA SER A 192 -11.60 -10.32 8.13
C SER A 192 -12.25 -11.05 6.95
N ILE A 193 -11.55 -11.12 5.83
CA ILE A 193 -11.90 -12.04 4.75
C ILE A 193 -11.54 -13.42 5.30
N ASN A 194 -12.54 -14.13 5.85
CA ASN A 194 -12.37 -15.55 6.15
C ASN A 194 -12.02 -16.26 4.84
N GLU A 195 -10.77 -16.66 4.69
CA GLU A 195 -10.38 -17.71 3.76
C GLU A 195 -11.10 -18.99 4.19
N ASN A 196 -12.26 -19.25 3.59
CA ASN A 196 -12.84 -20.59 3.63
C ASN A 196 -12.77 -21.16 2.20
N PRO A 197 -11.84 -22.08 1.92
CA PRO A 197 -11.75 -22.70 0.62
C PRO A 197 -12.89 -23.70 0.46
N SER A 198 -13.66 -23.52 -0.61
CA SER A 198 -14.43 -24.56 -1.30
C SER A 198 -15.63 -25.16 -0.56
N GLN A 199 -16.82 -24.70 -0.93
CA GLN A 199 -17.88 -25.63 -1.31
C GLN A 199 -18.36 -25.25 -2.71
N SER A 200 -17.93 -26.06 -3.69
CA SER A 200 -18.49 -26.07 -5.04
C SER A 200 -20.01 -26.25 -4.97
N PRO A 201 -20.78 -25.64 -5.88
CA PRO A 201 -22.21 -25.94 -5.99
C PRO A 201 -22.36 -27.41 -6.39
N GLU A 202 -22.92 -28.22 -5.48
CA GLU A 202 -23.38 -29.57 -5.82
C GLU A 202 -24.35 -29.47 -6.99
N THR A 203 -23.90 -29.98 -8.13
CA THR A 203 -24.74 -30.23 -9.28
C THR A 203 -25.66 -31.40 -8.92
N PRO A 204 -26.99 -31.27 -8.97
CA PRO A 204 -27.86 -32.41 -8.72
C PRO A 204 -27.63 -33.45 -9.83
N SER A 205 -27.21 -34.66 -9.43
CA SER A 205 -27.09 -35.79 -10.34
C SER A 205 -28.47 -36.17 -10.91
N PRO A 206 -28.56 -36.55 -12.20
CA PRO A 206 -29.83 -36.90 -12.82
C PRO A 206 -30.34 -38.25 -12.31
N GLU A 207 -31.63 -38.31 -12.01
CA GLU A 207 -32.38 -39.53 -11.74
C GLU A 207 -32.10 -40.59 -12.82
N SER A 208 -31.67 -41.79 -12.40
CA SER A 208 -31.70 -42.97 -13.25
C SER A 208 -33.06 -43.64 -13.18
N PRO A 209 -33.58 -44.15 -14.31
CA PRO A 209 -34.97 -44.56 -14.46
C PRO A 209 -35.26 -45.89 -13.76
N SER A 210 -36.44 -45.95 -13.17
CA SER A 210 -37.09 -47.17 -12.68
C SER A 210 -37.18 -48.22 -13.79
N GLN A 211 -36.64 -49.41 -13.56
CA GLN A 211 -36.94 -50.60 -14.35
C GLN A 211 -38.06 -51.42 -13.70
N PRO A 212 -38.84 -52.18 -14.51
CA PRO A 212 -40.12 -52.73 -14.09
C PRO A 212 -39.99 -54.08 -13.35
N THR A 213 -41.07 -54.37 -12.64
CA THR A 213 -41.49 -55.59 -11.94
C THR A 213 -41.24 -56.92 -12.67
N PHE A 214 -40.93 -57.95 -11.88
CA PHE A 214 -41.64 -59.23 -11.86
C PHE A 214 -41.87 -59.68 -10.42
#